data_AF-A0A7X9JL17-F1
#
_entry.id   AF-A0A7X9JL17-F1
#
_cell.length_a   1.000
_cell.length_b   1.000
_cell.length_c   1.000
_cell.angle_alpha   90.00
_cell.angle_beta   90.00
_cell.angle_gamma   90.00
#
_symmetry.space_group_name_H-M   'P 1'
#
loop_
_entity.id
_entity.type
_entity.pdbx_description
1 polymer ?
#
loop_
_entity_poly.entity_id
_entity_poly.type
_entity_poly.pdbx_seq_one_letter_code
_entity_poly.pdbx_strand_id
1 'polypeptide(L)'
;MKKLLFVLLMSGIVATGFSQQKIKLGHLNSNDLLEAMPEKANAQKTLQDYSKQLEDQLVAMQDELEKKYNEYLEKKDTYTDLIKKNKEEELTSLQQRIQTFQSNAQQDLQKKEQELLKPIIDKAKKAIED
;
A
#
# COMPACT_ATOMS: atom_id res chain seq x y z
N MET A 1 -10.52 14.06 -49.90
CA MET A 1 -10.10 12.64 -49.79
C MET A 1 -8.58 12.58 -49.80
N LYS A 2 -7.99 12.28 -48.63
CA LYS A 2 -6.58 11.93 -48.32
C LYS A 2 -6.44 11.94 -46.78
N LYS A 3 -7.46 11.39 -46.10
CA LYS A 3 -7.34 10.88 -44.73
C LYS A 3 -6.64 9.52 -44.87
N LEU A 4 -5.99 9.03 -43.81
CA LEU A 4 -5.63 7.61 -43.58
C LEU A 4 -4.18 7.16 -43.78
N LEU A 5 -3.14 8.00 -43.65
CA LEU A 5 -1.76 7.45 -43.66
C LEU A 5 -0.79 7.93 -42.58
N PHE A 6 -1.20 8.78 -41.63
CA PHE A 6 -0.29 9.26 -40.56
C PHE A 6 -0.71 8.90 -39.14
N VAL A 7 -1.66 7.96 -38.98
CA VAL A 7 -2.17 7.51 -37.66
C VAL A 7 -1.51 6.21 -37.19
N LEU A 8 -0.56 5.63 -37.96
CA LEU A 8 -0.04 4.29 -37.70
C LEU A 8 1.32 4.23 -36.97
N LEU A 9 1.67 5.22 -36.13
CA LEU A 9 2.95 5.22 -35.39
C LEU A 9 2.84 5.48 -33.88
N MET A 10 1.65 5.25 -33.30
CA MET A 10 1.42 5.34 -31.84
C MET A 10 0.72 4.08 -31.32
N SER A 11 1.00 2.93 -31.93
CA SER A 11 0.65 1.62 -31.38
C SER A 11 1.90 1.02 -30.76
N GLY A 12 2.17 1.37 -29.50
CA GLY A 12 3.37 0.91 -28.81
C GLY A 12 3.58 1.48 -27.42
N ILE A 13 2.54 2.00 -26.75
CA ILE A 13 2.61 2.12 -25.30
C ILE A 13 2.16 0.76 -24.78
N VAL A 14 3.17 -0.09 -24.59
CA VAL A 14 3.16 -1.20 -23.64
C VAL A 14 2.24 -0.84 -22.48
N ALA A 15 1.10 -1.52 -22.44
CA ALA A 15 0.29 -1.62 -21.24
C ALA A 15 1.17 -2.31 -20.19
N THR A 16 1.98 -1.54 -19.47
CA THR A 16 2.36 -1.90 -18.12
C THR A 16 1.05 -1.90 -17.35
N GLY A 17 0.46 -3.09 -17.25
CA GLY A 17 -0.62 -3.35 -16.34
C GLY A 17 -0.14 -3.05 -14.93
N PHE A 18 -0.22 -1.79 -14.53
CA PHE A 18 -0.46 -1.45 -13.14
C PHE A 18 -1.84 -2.02 -12.85
N SER A 19 -1.83 -3.30 -12.49
CA SER A 19 -2.87 -3.89 -11.69
C SER A 19 -3.16 -2.88 -10.59
N GLN A 20 -4.31 -2.20 -10.71
CA GLN A 20 -5.00 -1.57 -9.61
C GLN A 20 -5.42 -2.72 -8.68
N GLN A 21 -4.43 -3.36 -8.06
CA GLN A 21 -4.62 -4.20 -6.93
C GLN A 21 -5.01 -3.20 -5.85
N LYS A 22 -6.33 -2.96 -5.73
CA LYS A 22 -6.95 -2.57 -4.47
C LYS A 22 -6.18 -3.35 -3.43
N ILE A 23 -5.31 -2.67 -2.68
CA ILE A 23 -4.57 -3.33 -1.61
C ILE A 23 -5.67 -3.64 -0.60
N LYS A 24 -6.23 -4.84 -0.71
CA LYS A 24 -7.22 -5.38 0.20
C LYS A 24 -6.45 -5.77 1.46
N LEU A 25 -5.95 -4.77 2.19
CA LEU A 25 -5.49 -4.97 3.57
C LEU A 25 -6.68 -5.38 4.45
N GLY A 26 -7.90 -4.98 4.08
CA GLY A 26 -9.13 -5.26 4.82
C GLY A 26 -9.76 -6.66 4.67
N HIS A 27 -9.09 -7.65 4.04
CA HIS A 27 -9.63 -9.01 3.94
C HIS A 27 -8.56 -10.10 4.11
N LEU A 28 -7.67 -9.98 5.10
CA LEU A 28 -7.21 -11.22 5.73
C LEU A 28 -8.45 -11.82 6.38
N ASN A 29 -9.02 -12.85 5.75
CA ASN A 29 -10.17 -13.61 6.23
C ASN A 29 -9.87 -14.12 7.65
N SER A 30 -10.15 -13.30 8.67
CA SER A 30 -10.15 -13.70 10.07
C SER A 30 -11.21 -14.75 10.39
N ASN A 31 -11.99 -15.19 9.40
CA ASN A 31 -13.11 -16.11 9.57
C ASN A 31 -12.77 -17.59 9.33
N ASP A 32 -11.67 -17.94 8.66
CA ASP A 32 -11.50 -19.32 8.15
C ASP A 32 -10.33 -20.13 8.76
N LEU A 33 -9.64 -19.64 9.78
CA LEU A 33 -8.53 -20.41 10.40
C LEU A 33 -8.64 -20.51 11.93
N LEU A 34 -9.84 -20.86 12.41
CA LEU A 34 -10.14 -21.15 13.81
C LEU A 34 -9.95 -22.62 14.22
N GLU A 35 -9.17 -23.40 13.48
CA GLU A 35 -8.88 -24.79 13.85
C GLU A 35 -7.37 -25.04 13.90
N ALA A 36 -6.91 -25.53 15.05
CA ALA A 36 -5.54 -25.88 15.44
C ALA A 36 -4.70 -24.77 16.13
N MET A 37 -4.73 -24.81 17.47
CA MET A 37 -3.84 -24.17 18.46
C MET A 37 -4.11 -22.69 18.85
N PRO A 38 -4.23 -22.38 20.16
CA PRO A 38 -4.43 -21.00 20.66
C PRO A 38 -3.24 -20.06 20.36
N GLU A 39 -2.05 -20.60 20.12
CA GLU A 39 -0.88 -19.81 19.73
C GLU A 39 -1.03 -19.21 18.32
N LYS A 40 -1.72 -19.92 17.42
CA LYS A 40 -2.02 -19.43 16.07
C LYS A 40 -3.02 -18.26 16.11
N ALA A 41 -4.00 -18.32 17.01
CA ALA A 41 -4.95 -17.23 17.21
C ALA A 41 -4.26 -15.93 17.69
N ASN A 42 -3.25 -16.04 18.55
CA ASN A 42 -2.53 -14.87 19.08
C ASN A 42 -1.59 -14.25 18.04
N ALA A 43 -0.91 -15.09 17.25
CA ALA A 43 -0.15 -14.66 16.08
C ALA A 43 -1.05 -13.94 15.06
N GLN A 44 -2.22 -14.49 14.77
CA GLN A 44 -3.15 -13.91 13.81
C GLN A 44 -3.72 -12.57 14.28
N LYS A 45 -4.05 -12.44 15.57
CA LYS A 45 -4.46 -11.17 16.15
C LYS A 45 -3.37 -10.10 16.03
N THR A 46 -2.13 -10.47 16.34
CA THR A 46 -0.97 -9.56 16.21
C THR A 46 -0.77 -9.10 14.77
N LEU A 47 -0.92 -10.02 13.80
CA LEU A 47 -0.80 -9.70 12.38
C LEU A 47 -1.95 -8.78 11.91
N GLN A 48 -3.17 -9.02 12.38
CA GLN A 48 -4.33 -8.19 12.09
C GLN A 48 -4.19 -6.78 12.66
N ASP A 49 -3.76 -6.65 13.91
CA ASP A 49 -3.53 -5.36 14.55
C ASP A 49 -2.43 -4.58 13.81
N TYR A 50 -1.35 -5.25 13.40
CA TYR A 50 -0.29 -4.64 12.62
C TYR A 50 -0.75 -4.20 11.22
N SER A 51 -1.54 -5.03 10.53
CA SER A 51 -2.15 -4.66 9.25
C SER A 51 -3.03 -3.42 9.38
N LYS A 52 -3.83 -3.34 10.45
CA LYS A 52 -4.69 -2.19 10.72
C LYS A 52 -3.89 -0.92 11.00
N GLN A 53 -2.79 -1.01 11.76
CA GLN A 53 -1.90 0.12 11.98
C GLN A 53 -1.30 0.66 10.68
N LEU A 54 -0.91 -0.22 9.75
CA LEU A 54 -0.39 0.18 8.44
C LEU A 54 -1.49 0.83 7.59
N GLU A 55 -2.71 0.29 7.62
CA GLU A 55 -3.87 0.87 6.94
C GLU A 55 -4.22 2.26 7.48
N ASP A 56 -4.29 2.43 8.79
CA ASP A 56 -4.56 3.72 9.44
C ASP A 56 -3.50 4.77 9.07
N GLN A 57 -2.22 4.38 9.01
CA GLN A 57 -1.15 5.26 8.57
C GLN A 57 -1.26 5.62 7.08
N LEU A 58 -1.62 4.66 6.23
CA LEU A 58 -1.82 4.92 4.81
C LEU A 58 -2.95 5.92 4.56
N VAL A 59 -4.07 5.74 5.27
CA VAL A 59 -5.22 6.66 5.21
C VAL A 59 -4.81 8.06 5.65
N ALA A 60 -4.10 8.19 6.78
CA ALA A 60 -3.62 9.48 7.26
C ALA A 60 -2.72 10.20 6.23
N MET A 61 -1.85 9.48 5.52
CA MET A 61 -1.02 10.07 4.47
C MET A 61 -1.83 10.49 3.25
N GLN A 62 -2.86 9.72 2.88
CA GLN A 62 -3.77 10.06 1.78
C GLN A 62 -4.60 11.31 2.11
N ASP A 63 -5.13 11.39 3.33
CA ASP A 63 -5.86 12.56 3.82
C ASP A 63 -4.96 13.81 3.85
N GLU A 64 -3.69 13.65 4.25
CA GLU A 64 -2.71 14.74 4.19
C GLU A 64 -2.50 15.24 2.75
N LEU A 65 -2.36 14.31 1.80
CA LEU A 65 -2.18 14.65 0.38
C LEU A 65 -3.40 15.38 -0.17
N GLU A 66 -4.60 14.85 0.09
CA GLU A 66 -5.85 15.47 -0.35
C GLU A 66 -6.00 16.88 0.24
N LYS A 67 -5.76 17.04 1.54
CA LYS A 67 -5.84 18.34 2.21
C LYS A 67 -4.85 19.35 1.61
N LYS A 68 -3.59 18.95 1.40
CA LYS A 68 -2.57 19.83 0.81
C LYS A 68 -2.89 20.17 -0.64
N TYR A 69 -3.44 19.21 -1.39
CA TYR A 69 -3.84 19.41 -2.77
C TYR A 69 -5.00 20.40 -2.88
N ASN A 70 -6.04 20.25 -2.04
CA ASN A 70 -7.17 21.16 -1.99
C ASN A 70 -6.73 22.57 -1.57
N GLU A 71 -5.87 22.69 -0.54
CA GLU A 71 -5.31 23.98 -0.15
C GLU A 71 -4.50 24.63 -1.28
N TYR A 72 -3.72 23.83 -2.02
CA TYR A 72 -3.00 24.32 -3.19
C TYR A 72 -3.98 24.86 -4.24
N LEU A 73 -5.04 24.12 -4.59
CA LEU A 73 -6.02 24.55 -5.58
C LEU A 73 -6.73 25.85 -5.18
N GLU A 74 -7.11 26.00 -3.91
CA GLU A 74 -7.79 27.20 -3.40
C GLU A 74 -6.89 28.43 -3.40
N LYS A 75 -5.60 28.25 -3.08
CA LYS A 75 -4.67 29.37 -2.84
C LYS A 75 -3.66 29.57 -3.97
N LYS A 76 -3.64 28.72 -5.01
CA LYS A 76 -2.64 28.77 -6.10
C LYS A 76 -2.53 30.15 -6.76
N ASP A 77 -3.64 30.89 -6.84
CA ASP A 77 -3.67 32.20 -7.51
C ASP A 77 -3.13 33.31 -6.59
N THR A 78 -3.03 33.05 -5.28
CA THR A 78 -2.42 33.94 -4.29
C THR A 78 -0.91 33.71 -4.11
N TYR A 79 -0.39 32.62 -4.64
CA TYR A 79 1.01 32.23 -4.49
C TYR A 79 1.89 32.79 -5.60
N THR A 80 3.14 33.12 -5.23
CA THR A 80 4.20 33.40 -6.21
C THR A 80 4.62 32.10 -6.90
N ASP A 81 5.22 32.20 -8.09
CA ASP A 81 5.65 31.02 -8.85
C ASP A 81 6.62 30.12 -8.07
N LEU A 82 7.48 30.72 -7.24
CA LEU A 82 8.38 29.97 -6.36
C LEU A 82 7.61 29.16 -5.30
N ILE A 83 6.56 29.73 -4.71
CA ILE A 83 5.73 29.03 -3.72
C ILE A 83 4.93 27.91 -4.39
N LYS A 84 4.40 28.15 -5.60
CA LYS A 84 3.69 27.12 -6.37
C LYS A 84 4.58 25.92 -6.63
N LYS A 85 5.78 26.16 -7.16
CA LYS A 85 6.76 25.11 -7.45
C LYS A 85 7.10 24.28 -6.20
N ASN A 86 7.36 24.94 -5.07
CA ASN A 86 7.63 24.22 -3.81
C ASN A 86 6.44 23.35 -3.37
N LYS A 87 5.21 23.85 -3.50
CA LYS A 87 4.00 23.08 -3.15
C LYS A 87 3.77 21.90 -4.09
N GLU A 88 4.01 22.06 -5.39
CA GLU A 88 3.93 20.97 -6.36
C GLU A 88 4.98 19.89 -6.11
N GLU A 89 6.21 20.28 -5.75
CA GLU A 89 7.27 19.36 -5.33
C GLU A 89 6.89 18.62 -4.04
N GLU A 90 6.30 19.32 -3.06
CA GLU A 90 5.82 18.72 -1.82
C GLU A 90 4.71 17.68 -2.07
N LEU A 91 3.72 18.01 -2.90
CA LEU A 91 2.65 17.09 -3.29
C LEU A 91 3.19 15.86 -4.01
N THR A 92 4.14 16.07 -4.92
CA THR A 92 4.81 14.97 -5.65
C THR A 92 5.60 14.08 -4.69
N SER A 93 6.33 14.67 -3.75
CA SER A 93 7.08 13.94 -2.72
C SER A 93 6.15 13.13 -1.82
N LEU A 94 5.03 13.72 -1.39
CA LEU A 94 4.05 13.03 -0.56
C LEU A 94 3.41 11.85 -1.31
N GLN A 95 3.11 12.01 -2.59
CA GLN A 95 2.63 10.92 -3.44
C GLN A 95 3.66 9.78 -3.58
N GLN A 96 4.94 10.10 -3.79
CA GLN A 96 6.01 9.11 -3.81
C GLN A 96 6.17 8.39 -2.47
N ARG A 97 6.03 9.12 -1.35
CA ARG A 97 6.06 8.54 0.00
C ARG A 97 4.92 7.57 0.22
N ILE A 98 3.70 7.89 -0.23
CA ILE A 98 2.54 6.99 -0.17
C ILE A 98 2.80 5.70 -0.95
N GLN A 99 3.30 5.79 -2.18
CA GLN A 99 3.62 4.61 -3.00
C GLN A 99 4.71 3.75 -2.34
N THR A 100 5.77 4.38 -1.84
CA THR A 100 6.85 3.70 -1.12
C THR A 100 6.33 3.03 0.15
N PHE A 101 5.48 3.72 0.91
CA PHE A 101 4.85 3.17 2.11
C PHE A 101 4.01 1.94 1.80
N GLN A 102 3.19 1.98 0.74
CA GLN A 102 2.39 0.82 0.32
C GLN A 102 3.26 -0.40 -0.03
N SER A 103 4.35 -0.20 -0.78
CA SER A 103 5.30 -1.25 -1.12
C SER A 103 5.96 -1.84 0.13
N ASN A 104 6.46 -0.98 1.02
CA ASN A 104 7.13 -1.40 2.25
C ASN A 104 6.17 -2.08 3.23
N ALA A 105 4.96 -1.57 3.39
CA ALA A 105 3.92 -2.15 4.23
C ALA A 105 3.60 -3.59 3.83
N GLN A 106 3.54 -3.87 2.52
CA GLN A 106 3.32 -5.23 2.03
C GLN A 106 4.50 -6.16 2.36
N GLN A 107 5.73 -5.69 2.18
CA GLN A 107 6.93 -6.48 2.52
C GLN A 107 7.02 -6.73 4.03
N ASP A 108 6.74 -5.72 4.85
CA ASP A 108 6.81 -5.83 6.30
C ASP A 108 5.69 -6.71 6.86
N LEU A 109 4.49 -6.70 6.28
CA LEU A 109 3.43 -7.67 6.61
C LEU A 109 3.88 -9.11 6.38
N GLN A 110 4.50 -9.39 5.23
CA GLN A 110 5.02 -10.73 4.93
C GLN A 110 6.12 -11.16 5.90
N LYS A 111 7.06 -10.27 6.22
CA LYS A 111 8.08 -10.56 7.24
C LYS A 111 7.45 -10.82 8.60
N LYS A 112 6.47 -10.01 9.00
CA LYS A 112 5.79 -10.16 10.28
C LYS A 112 5.04 -11.49 10.37
N GLU A 113 4.38 -11.89 9.29
CA GLU A 113 3.73 -13.20 9.21
C GLU A 113 4.75 -14.33 9.38
N GLN A 114 5.88 -14.29 8.68
CA GLN A 114 6.95 -15.29 8.82
C GLN A 114 7.53 -15.35 10.24
N GLU A 115 7.79 -14.20 10.86
CA GLU A 115 8.27 -14.09 12.24
C GLU A 115 7.30 -14.72 13.24
N LEU A 116 6.00 -14.49 13.05
CA LEU A 116 4.95 -15.01 13.93
C LEU A 116 4.71 -16.51 13.73
N LEU A 117 4.88 -17.03 12.51
CA LEU A 117 4.71 -18.46 12.20
C LEU A 117 5.91 -19.33 12.59
N LYS A 118 7.14 -18.79 12.53
CA LYS A 118 8.37 -19.51 12.88
C LYS A 118 8.31 -20.25 14.23
N PRO A 119 7.95 -19.62 15.36
CA PRO A 119 7.87 -20.32 16.65
C PRO A 119 6.78 -21.39 16.71
N ILE A 120 5.70 -21.23 15.94
CA ILE A 120 4.62 -22.23 15.84
C ILE A 120 5.14 -23.46 15.11
N ILE A 121 5.88 -23.27 14.02
CA ILE A 121 6.51 -24.35 13.25
C ILE A 121 7.55 -25.09 14.10
N ASP A 122 8.39 -24.37 14.84
CA ASP A 122 9.43 -24.98 15.69
C ASP A 122 8.82 -25.81 16.83
N LYS A 123 7.71 -25.35 17.44
CA LYS A 123 6.96 -26.14 18.42
C LYS A 123 6.30 -27.37 17.82
N ALA A 124 5.71 -27.25 16.63
CA ALA A 124 5.09 -28.37 15.94
C ALA A 124 6.13 -29.46 15.59
N LYS A 125 7.33 -29.07 15.16
CA LYS A 125 8.44 -30.01 14.91
C LYS A 125 8.88 -30.73 16.17
N LYS A 126 9.06 -30.00 17.27
CA LYS A 126 9.45 -30.59 18.55
C LYS A 126 8.43 -31.60 19.07
N ALA A 127 7.13 -31.33 18.86
CA ALA A 127 6.06 -32.25 19.25
C ALA A 127 5.93 -33.52 18.36
N ILE A 128 6.64 -33.57 17.22
CA ILE A 128 6.68 -34.74 16.33
C ILE A 128 7.97 -35.57 16.56
N GLU A 129 9.02 -34.95 17.08
CA GLU A 129 10.30 -35.61 17.39
C GLU A 129 10.35 -36.30 18.78
N ASP A 130 9.39 -36.00 19.67
CA ASP A 130 9.16 -36.69 20.96
C ASP A 130 8.07 -37.78 20.83
#